data_AF-A0A161MKG4-F1
#
_entry.id   AF-A0A161MKG4-F1
#
_cell.length_a   1.000
_cell.length_b   1.000
_cell.length_c   1.000
_cell.angle_alpha   90.00
_cell.angle_beta   90.00
_cell.angle_gamma   90.00
#
_symmetry.space_group_name_H-M   'P 1'
#
loop_
_entity.id
_entity.type
_entity.pdbx_description
1 polymer ?
#
loop_
_entity_poly.entity_id
_entity_poly.type
_entity_poly.pdbx_seq_one_letter_code
_entity_poly.pdbx_strand_id
1 'polypeptide(L)'
;METDRSELCGCKGIRTCLKCEAIFNITPKYQPNLAVTEYASVYCISCDRCWPGWNSVEHEKHVGKFIRVDGIHIIENFITLEEETRLINDLELLPWELSQSGRRKQNFGPKCNFKKKKLRLGNFKGF
;
A
#
# COMPACT_ATOMS: atom_id res chain seq x y z
N MET A 1 2.58 0.13 28.77
CA MET A 1 3.85 0.47 28.10
C MET A 1 3.69 0.15 26.63
N GLU A 2 3.81 1.13 25.73
CA GLU A 2 3.87 0.83 24.30
C GLU A 2 5.20 0.14 24.01
N THR A 3 5.16 -1.08 23.48
CA THR A 3 6.36 -1.79 23.04
C THR A 3 7.00 -1.01 21.90
N ASP A 4 8.17 -0.43 22.15
CA ASP A 4 9.01 0.14 21.10
C ASP A 4 9.45 -0.99 20.17
N ARG A 5 9.18 -0.80 18.88
CA ARG A 5 9.41 -1.78 17.82
C ARG A 5 10.27 -1.18 16.70
N SER A 6 10.79 0.03 16.90
CA SER A 6 11.40 0.87 15.86
C SER A 6 12.62 0.24 15.17
N GLU A 7 13.40 -0.56 15.91
CA GLU A 7 14.55 -1.29 15.37
C GLU A 7 14.12 -2.42 14.39
N LEU A 8 13.03 -3.12 14.71
CA LEU A 8 12.52 -4.24 13.92
C LEU A 8 11.55 -3.80 12.81
N CYS A 9 10.70 -2.81 13.09
CA CYS A 9 9.60 -2.43 12.22
C CYS A 9 9.22 -0.95 12.37
N GLY A 10 8.60 -0.39 11.34
CA GLY A 10 8.07 0.97 11.41
C GLY A 10 6.87 1.15 12.34
N CYS A 11 6.23 0.08 12.82
CA CYS A 11 4.95 0.12 13.54
C CYS A 11 4.96 1.03 14.77
N LYS A 12 3.87 1.79 14.99
CA LYS A 12 3.75 2.76 16.10
C LYS A 12 2.41 2.67 16.80
N GLY A 13 2.45 2.64 18.14
CA GLY A 13 1.27 2.53 18.99
C GLY A 13 0.32 1.43 18.52
N ILE A 14 -0.93 1.79 18.26
CA ILE A 14 -1.99 0.87 17.81
C ILE A 14 -1.86 0.40 16.36
N ARG A 15 -0.94 0.96 15.57
CA ARG A 15 -0.75 0.58 14.17
C ARG A 15 0.28 -0.54 14.10
N THR A 16 -0.23 -1.75 14.00
CA THR A 16 0.54 -2.99 13.99
C THR A 16 0.42 -3.64 12.61
N CYS A 17 1.53 -4.19 12.10
CA CYS A 17 1.51 -5.06 10.94
C CYS A 17 1.38 -6.51 11.41
N LEU A 18 0.98 -7.40 10.50
CA LEU A 18 0.82 -8.83 10.77
C LEU A 18 2.08 -9.47 11.38
N LYS A 19 3.27 -9.04 10.96
CA LYS A 19 4.55 -9.52 11.53
C LYS A 19 4.71 -9.11 12.99
N CYS A 20 4.45 -7.85 13.35
CA CYS A 20 4.51 -7.41 14.73
C CYS A 20 3.45 -8.07 15.60
N GLU A 21 2.25 -8.32 15.05
CA GLU A 21 1.19 -9.03 15.77
C GLU A 21 1.62 -10.44 16.14
N ALA A 22 2.21 -11.18 15.20
CA ALA A 22 2.75 -12.51 15.46
C ALA A 22 3.92 -12.50 16.45
N ILE A 23 4.90 -11.61 16.27
CA ILE A 23 6.14 -11.59 17.06
C ILE A 23 5.89 -11.14 18.51
N PHE A 24 5.03 -10.13 18.70
CA PHE A 24 4.77 -9.53 20.01
C PHE A 24 3.43 -9.97 20.61
N ASN A 25 2.75 -10.96 20.00
CA ASN A 25 1.46 -11.47 20.41
C ASN A 25 0.40 -10.37 20.62
N ILE A 26 0.30 -9.44 19.66
CA ILE A 26 -0.62 -8.31 19.72
C ILE A 26 -1.94 -8.70 19.07
N THR A 27 -3.05 -8.54 19.79
CA THR A 27 -4.39 -8.74 19.23
C THR A 27 -4.70 -7.61 18.22
N PRO A 28 -5.04 -7.94 16.96
CA PRO A 28 -5.41 -6.92 15.98
C PRO A 28 -6.66 -6.17 16.45
N LYS A 29 -6.59 -4.83 16.47
CA LYS A 29 -7.74 -3.99 16.82
C LYS A 29 -8.77 -3.89 15.71
N TYR A 30 -8.36 -4.09 14.46
CA TYR A 30 -9.24 -4.04 13.31
C TYR A 30 -9.54 -5.47 12.86
N GLN A 31 -10.79 -5.90 13.10
CA GLN A 31 -11.34 -7.05 12.42
C GLN A 31 -12.09 -6.52 11.19
N PRO A 32 -11.72 -6.92 9.96
CA PRO A 32 -12.46 -6.51 8.78
C PRO A 32 -13.91 -6.95 8.93
N ASN A 33 -14.84 -5.98 8.88
CA ASN A 33 -16.25 -6.29 8.88
C ASN A 33 -16.58 -6.97 7.53
N LEU A 34 -16.77 -8.29 7.55
CA LEU A 34 -17.09 -9.10 6.37
C LEU A 34 -18.38 -8.63 5.66
N ALA A 35 -19.25 -7.86 6.34
CA ALA A 35 -20.43 -7.26 5.74
C ALA A 35 -20.12 -6.24 4.63
N VAL A 36 -18.89 -5.73 4.54
CA VAL A 36 -18.47 -4.79 3.47
C VAL A 36 -18.26 -5.49 2.12
N THR A 37 -18.29 -6.83 2.08
CA THR A 37 -18.12 -7.60 0.84
C THR A 37 -19.34 -7.55 -0.08
N GLU A 38 -20.53 -7.20 0.43
CA GLU A 38 -21.77 -7.13 -0.36
C GLU A 38 -21.70 -6.08 -1.49
N TYR A 39 -20.98 -4.98 -1.26
CA TYR A 39 -20.81 -3.89 -2.22
C TYR A 39 -19.43 -3.90 -2.88
N ALA A 40 -18.66 -4.98 -2.70
CA ALA A 40 -17.36 -5.09 -3.31
C ALA A 40 -17.48 -5.29 -4.82
N SER A 41 -16.50 -4.78 -5.55
CA SER A 41 -16.37 -5.04 -6.98
C SER A 41 -14.91 -5.31 -7.32
N VAL A 42 -14.70 -6.22 -8.27
CA VAL A 42 -13.39 -6.57 -8.80
C VAL A 42 -13.28 -6.04 -10.22
N TYR A 43 -12.22 -5.29 -10.49
CA TYR A 43 -11.92 -4.81 -11.84
C TYR A 43 -11.29 -5.92 -12.67
N CYS A 44 -11.90 -6.23 -13.82
CA CYS A 44 -11.35 -7.14 -14.81
C CYS A 44 -10.66 -6.36 -15.91
N ILE A 45 -9.37 -6.64 -16.09
CA ILE A 45 -8.51 -6.02 -17.10
C ILE A 45 -9.01 -6.32 -18.51
N SER A 46 -9.33 -7.58 -18.80
CA SER A 46 -9.81 -8.02 -20.11
C SER A 46 -11.17 -7.43 -20.50
N CYS A 47 -12.05 -7.18 -19.51
CA CYS A 47 -13.36 -6.56 -19.76
C CYS A 47 -13.32 -5.03 -19.74
N ASP A 48 -12.30 -4.43 -19.14
CA ASP A 48 -12.26 -3.01 -18.75
C ASP A 48 -13.50 -2.58 -17.92
N ARG A 49 -13.90 -3.44 -16.97
CA ARG A 49 -15.15 -3.30 -16.19
C ARG A 49 -14.98 -3.82 -14.77
N CYS A 50 -15.74 -3.25 -13.83
CA CYS A 50 -15.85 -3.74 -12.46
C CYS A 50 -17.05 -4.67 -12.32
N TRP A 51 -16.82 -5.89 -11.84
CA TRP A 51 -17.85 -6.90 -11.61
C TRP A 51 -18.11 -7.08 -10.12
N PRO A 52 -19.35 -7.36 -9.70
CA PRO A 52 -19.67 -7.61 -8.29
C PRO A 52 -18.84 -8.75 -7.71
N GLY A 53 -18.31 -8.57 -6.50
CA GLY A 53 -17.58 -9.60 -5.78
C GLY A 53 -16.35 -9.07 -5.03
N TRP A 54 -15.78 -9.95 -4.21
CA TRP A 54 -14.59 -9.66 -3.40
C TRP A 54 -13.33 -10.33 -3.94
N ASN A 55 -13.45 -11.56 -4.46
CA ASN A 55 -12.32 -12.35 -4.93
C ASN A 55 -12.11 -12.17 -6.43
N SER A 56 -10.85 -12.21 -6.88
CA SER A 56 -10.54 -12.26 -8.32
C SER A 56 -11.26 -13.44 -8.96
N VAL A 57 -12.05 -13.14 -9.99
CA VAL A 57 -12.74 -14.15 -10.79
C VAL A 57 -12.06 -14.20 -12.15
N GLU A 58 -11.88 -15.40 -12.69
CA GLU A 58 -11.44 -15.59 -14.07
C GLU A 58 -12.34 -14.77 -15.03
N HIS A 59 -11.72 -14.17 -16.05
CA HIS A 59 -12.40 -13.28 -16.99
C HIS A 59 -13.72 -13.86 -17.56
N GLU A 60 -13.75 -15.17 -17.80
CA GLU A 60 -14.89 -15.86 -18.41
C GLU A 60 -16.06 -16.12 -17.45
N LYS A 61 -15.84 -15.96 -16.14
CA LYS A 61 -16.76 -16.42 -15.09
C LYS A 61 -17.41 -15.28 -14.31
N HIS A 62 -17.39 -14.07 -14.85
CA HIS A 62 -18.06 -12.95 -14.20
C HIS A 62 -19.59 -13.15 -14.14
N VAL A 63 -20.19 -12.79 -13.00
CA VAL A 63 -21.64 -12.89 -12.78
C VAL A 63 -22.16 -11.55 -12.27
N GLY A 64 -23.38 -11.21 -12.66
CA GLY A 64 -24.07 -10.00 -12.20
C GLY A 64 -23.87 -8.79 -13.11
N LYS A 65 -24.36 -7.63 -12.68
CA LYS A 65 -24.30 -6.40 -13.46
C LYS A 65 -22.97 -5.68 -13.20
N PHE A 66 -22.17 -5.49 -14.25
CA PHE A 66 -20.94 -4.72 -14.15
C PHE A 66 -21.22 -3.22 -13.98
N ILE A 67 -20.25 -2.51 -13.42
CA ILE A 67 -20.17 -1.05 -13.43
C ILE A 67 -18.92 -0.62 -14.20
N ARG A 68 -18.99 0.55 -14.83
CA ARG A 68 -17.83 1.19 -15.47
C ARG A 68 -17.28 2.25 -14.55
N VAL A 69 -15.97 2.23 -14.33
CA VAL A 69 -15.26 3.24 -13.56
C VAL A 69 -14.18 3.80 -14.47
N ASP A 70 -14.37 5.05 -14.90
CA ASP A 70 -13.41 5.71 -15.78
C ASP A 70 -12.14 6.09 -15.02
N GLY A 71 -11.02 6.23 -15.73
CA GLY A 71 -9.72 6.60 -15.16
C GLY A 71 -8.94 5.43 -14.56
N ILE A 72 -9.44 4.20 -14.67
CA ILE A 72 -8.68 2.98 -14.35
C ILE A 72 -7.95 2.50 -15.61
N HIS A 73 -6.66 2.22 -15.49
CA HIS A 73 -5.87 1.56 -16.50
C HIS A 73 -4.87 0.64 -15.80
N ILE A 74 -4.82 -0.63 -16.21
CA ILE A 74 -3.93 -1.63 -15.63
C ILE A 74 -3.04 -2.17 -16.73
N ILE A 75 -1.72 -2.07 -16.49
CA ILE A 75 -0.69 -2.63 -17.36
C ILE A 75 -0.09 -3.82 -16.62
N GLU A 76 -0.39 -5.02 -17.09
CA GLU A 76 0.18 -6.24 -16.55
C GLU A 76 1.67 -6.32 -16.88
N ASN A 77 2.48 -6.79 -15.93
CA ASN A 77 3.93 -6.97 -16.09
C ASN A 77 4.65 -5.70 -16.59
N PHE A 78 4.20 -4.52 -16.17
CA PHE A 78 4.80 -3.24 -16.55
C PHE A 78 6.29 -3.15 -16.18
N ILE A 79 6.68 -3.76 -15.06
CA ILE A 79 8.07 -3.87 -14.61
C ILE A 79 8.54 -5.28 -14.89
N THR A 80 9.66 -5.42 -15.59
CA THR A 80 10.30 -6.72 -15.82
C THR A 80 10.99 -7.22 -14.55
N LEU A 81 11.24 -8.53 -14.44
CA LEU A 81 11.95 -9.10 -13.29
C LEU A 81 13.35 -8.50 -13.07
N GLU A 82 14.05 -8.16 -14.15
CA GLU A 82 15.36 -7.51 -14.09
C GLU A 82 15.25 -6.07 -13.55
N GLU A 83 14.28 -5.29 -14.04
CA GLU A 83 14.01 -3.94 -13.53
C GLU A 83 13.57 -3.97 -12.07
N GLU A 84 12.72 -4.91 -11.67
CA GLU A 84 12.31 -5.11 -10.29
C GLU A 84 13.52 -5.37 -9.38
N THR A 85 14.37 -6.33 -9.76
CA THR A 85 15.56 -6.70 -8.99
C THR A 85 16.49 -5.51 -8.81
N ARG A 86 16.77 -4.77 -9.88
CA ARG A 86 17.60 -3.57 -9.87
C ARG A 86 16.97 -2.46 -9.02
N LEU A 87 15.67 -2.20 -9.20
CA LEU A 87 14.94 -1.18 -8.44
C LEU A 87 15.00 -1.44 -6.94
N ILE A 88 14.78 -2.69 -6.51
CA ILE A 88 14.85 -3.05 -5.09
C ILE A 88 16.27 -2.85 -4.55
N ASN A 89 17.30 -3.28 -5.29
CA ASN A 89 18.70 -3.07 -4.87
C ASN A 89 19.03 -1.58 -4.73
N ASP A 90 18.62 -0.75 -5.70
CA ASP A 90 18.85 0.69 -5.67
C ASP A 90 18.12 1.36 -4.49
N LEU A 91 16.89 0.92 -4.17
CA LEU A 91 16.13 1.42 -3.04
C LEU A 91 16.76 1.05 -1.69
N GLU A 92 17.38 -0.13 -1.55
CA GLU A 92 18.05 -0.55 -0.31
C GLU A 92 19.33 0.26 -0.03
N LEU A 93 19.96 0.85 -1.05
CA LEU A 93 21.10 1.75 -0.87
C LEU A 93 20.71 3.10 -0.25
N LEU A 94 19.42 3.45 -0.25
CA LEU A 94 18.92 4.73 0.24
C LEU A 94 18.35 4.59 1.66
N PRO A 95 18.64 5.55 2.57
CA PRO A 95 18.21 5.45 3.95
C PRO A 95 16.69 5.56 4.09
N TRP A 96 16.11 4.61 4.82
CA TRP A 96 14.70 4.61 5.19
C TRP A 96 14.46 5.41 6.48
N GLU A 97 13.48 6.31 6.46
CA GLU A 97 13.04 7.05 7.64
C GLU A 97 11.74 6.48 8.22
N LEU A 98 11.58 6.56 9.54
CA LEU A 98 10.32 6.24 10.21
C LEU A 98 9.26 7.30 9.90
N SER A 99 8.09 6.87 9.45
CA SER A 99 6.93 7.73 9.27
C SER A 99 6.04 7.78 10.52
N GLN A 100 5.22 8.82 10.61
CA GLN A 100 4.15 8.93 11.60
C GLN A 100 3.07 7.86 11.41
N SER A 101 3.01 7.24 10.23
CA SER A 101 2.00 6.23 9.93
C SER A 101 2.30 4.86 10.54
N GLY A 102 3.49 4.66 11.10
CA GLY A 102 3.93 3.33 11.54
C GLY A 102 4.62 2.53 10.42
N ARG A 103 5.18 3.20 9.39
CA ARG A 103 5.84 2.59 8.23
C ARG A 103 7.17 3.28 7.92
N ARG A 104 8.05 2.64 7.16
CA ARG A 104 9.25 3.28 6.61
C ARG A 104 8.93 4.05 5.32
N LYS A 105 9.67 5.12 5.06
CA LYS A 105 9.55 5.93 3.85
C LYS A 105 10.90 6.50 3.44
N GLN A 106 11.06 6.78 2.15
CA GLN A 106 12.13 7.61 1.62
C GLN A 106 11.51 8.92 1.13
N ASN A 107 12.07 10.07 1.50
CA ASN A 107 11.55 11.37 1.06
C ASN A 107 12.42 11.91 -0.08
N PHE A 108 11.81 12.11 -1.24
CA PHE A 108 12.44 12.78 -2.38
C PHE A 108 11.79 14.15 -2.59
N GLY A 109 12.59 15.12 -3.03
CA GLY A 109 12.10 16.46 -3.34
C GLY A 109 11.69 17.30 -2.11
N PRO A 110 10.86 18.33 -2.31
CA PRO A 110 10.46 19.27 -1.27
C PRO A 110 9.63 18.63 -0.15
N LYS A 111 9.82 19.11 1.08
CA LYS A 111 9.04 18.69 2.25
C LYS A 111 7.70 19.44 2.27
N CYS A 112 6.61 18.69 2.14
CA CYS A 112 5.25 19.22 2.19
C CYS A 112 4.65 19.15 3.60
N ASN A 113 4.03 20.24 4.06
CA ASN A 113 3.15 20.25 5.22
C ASN A 113 1.72 20.55 4.77
N PHE A 114 0.95 19.48 4.52
CA PHE A 114 -0.43 19.58 4.03
C PHE A 114 -1.35 20.34 4.98
N LYS A 115 -1.25 20.10 6.29
CA LYS A 115 -2.07 20.80 7.30
C LYS A 115 -1.88 22.31 7.26
N LYS A 116 -0.64 22.77 7.05
CA LYS A 116 -0.29 24.20 6.98
C LYS A 116 -0.31 24.75 5.55
N LYS A 117 -0.60 23.93 4.53
CA LYS A 117 -0.48 24.27 3.10
C LYS A 117 0.86 24.93 2.75
N LYS A 118 1.97 24.41 3.30
CA LYS A 118 3.32 24.97 3.12
C LYS A 118 4.28 23.96 2.50
N LEU A 119 5.15 24.45 1.61
CA LEU A 119 6.26 23.71 1.03
C LEU A 119 7.57 24.23 1.64
N ARG A 120 8.51 23.32 1.92
CA ARG A 120 9.88 23.66 2.30
C ARG A 120 10.84 22.90 1.39
N LEU A 121 11.99 23.49 1.09
CA LEU A 121 13.05 22.76 0.40
C LEU A 121 13.43 21.51 1.21
N GLY A 122 13.57 20.40 0.49
CA GLY A 122 14.00 19.13 1.06
C GLY A 122 15.52 19.11 1.27
N ASN A 123 16.00 17.99 1.80
CA ASN A 123 17.43 17.76 1.98
C ASN A 123 18.05 17.00 0.78
N PHE A 124 17.24 16.59 -0.18
CA PHE A 124 17.67 15.86 -1.36
C PHE A 124 18.46 16.79 -2.29
N LYS A 125 19.69 16.41 -2.64
CA LYS A 125 20.61 17.22 -3.46
C LYS A 125 20.84 16.65 -4.88
N GLY A 126 20.07 15.63 -5.28
CA GLY A 126 20.33 14.86 -6.49
C GLY A 126 20.96 13.50 -6.18
N PHE A 127 21.02 12.65 -7.20
CA PHE A 127 21.76 11.38 -7.20
C PHE A 127 23.16 11.58 -7.75
#